data_AF-A0AAD7CZM5-F1
#
_entry.id   AF-A0AAD7CZM5-F1
#
_cell.length_a   1.000
_cell.length_b   1.000
_cell.length_c   1.000
_cell.angle_alpha   90.00
_cell.angle_beta   90.00
_cell.angle_gamma   90.00
#
_symmetry.space_group_name_H-M   'P 1'
#
loop_
_entity.id
_entity.type
_entity.pdbx_description
1 polymer ?
#
loop_
_entity_poly.entity_id
_entity_poly.type
_entity_poly.pdbx_seq_one_letter_code
_entity_poly.pdbx_strand_id
1 'polypeptide(L)'
;FKYAVDVDGNTFSGRFQGLLRSGSLVFKSMIFEEYFNDWIRPFEHYVPVKVDLSDLVEKIAWANAHPQEARLIQQRGMEIARRVLTDDQNDCYFSAALLEWAQ
;
A
#
# COMPACT_ATOMS: atom_id res chain seq x y z
N PHE A 1 -7.36 15.15 -0.13
CA PHE A 1 -6.16 14.29 -0.17
C PHE A 1 -5.42 14.56 -1.47
N LYS A 2 -4.09 14.43 -1.46
CA LYS A 2 -3.28 14.49 -2.69
C LYS A 2 -3.01 13.07 -3.18
N TYR A 3 -2.44 12.95 -4.38
CA TYR A 3 -2.02 11.68 -4.94
C TYR A 3 -0.54 11.44 -4.67
N ALA A 4 -0.18 10.21 -4.33
CA ALA A 4 1.20 9.77 -4.19
C ALA A 4 1.42 8.52 -5.03
N VAL A 5 2.54 8.45 -5.73
CA VAL A 5 2.91 7.27 -6.52
C VAL A 5 3.99 6.49 -5.75
N ASP A 6 3.71 5.22 -5.53
CA ASP A 6 4.62 4.23 -4.97
C ASP A 6 5.09 3.31 -6.09
N VAL A 7 6.41 3.19 -6.25
CA VAL A 7 7.07 2.40 -7.29
C VAL A 7 8.25 1.73 -6.65
N ASP A 8 8.43 0.44 -6.95
CA ASP A 8 9.60 -0.33 -6.55
C ASP A 8 10.90 0.25 -7.13
N GLY A 9 11.99 0.06 -6.39
CA GLY A 9 13.34 0.45 -6.80
C GLY A 9 14.14 -0.77 -7.22
N ASN A 10 15.34 -0.91 -6.64
CA ASN A 10 16.12 -2.14 -6.77
C ASN A 10 15.44 -3.34 -6.08
N THR A 11 14.55 -3.06 -5.11
CA THR A 11 13.73 -4.00 -4.34
C THR A 11 12.34 -3.41 -4.14
N PHE A 12 11.51 -4.04 -3.30
CA PHE A 12 10.24 -3.47 -2.85
C PHE A 12 10.42 -2.04 -2.30
N SER A 13 9.39 -1.20 -2.48
CA SER A 13 9.39 0.18 -2.01
C SER A 13 9.26 0.29 -0.48
N GLY A 14 10.36 0.62 0.21
CA GLY A 14 10.34 0.96 1.64
C GLY A 14 9.53 2.21 2.00
N ARG A 15 9.00 2.95 1.02
CA ARG A 15 8.20 4.17 1.26
C ARG A 15 6.72 3.87 1.43
N PHE A 16 6.23 2.72 0.97
CA PHE A 16 4.80 2.44 0.84
C PHE A 16 4.03 2.68 2.14
N GLN A 17 4.57 2.17 3.26
CA GLN A 17 3.97 2.34 4.58
C GLN A 17 3.84 3.81 5.00
N GLY A 18 4.89 4.61 4.78
CA GLY A 18 4.88 6.05 5.06
C GLY A 18 3.90 6.81 4.18
N LEU A 19 3.77 6.40 2.91
CA LEU A 19 2.82 7.00 1.97
C LEU A 19 1.37 6.73 2.39
N LEU A 20 1.02 5.52 2.81
CA LEU A 20 -0.32 5.21 3.33
C LEU A 20 -0.67 6.06 4.56
N ARG A 21 0.30 6.32 5.44
CA ARG A 21 0.12 7.16 6.64
C ARG A 21 0.05 8.67 6.32
N SER A 22 0.48 9.10 5.13
CA SER A 22 0.61 10.52 4.77
C SER A 22 -0.73 11.26 4.55
N GLY A 23 -1.85 10.54 4.47
CA GLY A 23 -3.15 11.11 4.10
C GLY A 23 -3.30 11.37 2.59
N SER A 24 -2.46 10.73 1.77
CA SER A 24 -2.56 10.72 0.31
C SER A 24 -3.24 9.44 -0.19
N LEU A 25 -3.91 9.50 -1.35
CA LEU A 25 -4.29 8.28 -2.07
C LEU A 25 -3.05 7.76 -2.78
N VAL A 26 -2.68 6.52 -2.45
CA VAL A 26 -1.48 5.88 -2.98
C VAL A 26 -1.82 5.09 -4.23
N PHE A 27 -1.09 5.36 -5.31
CA PHE A 27 -1.07 4.58 -6.53
C PHE A 27 0.18 3.70 -6.48
N LYS A 28 0.02 2.38 -6.39
CA LYS A 28 1.13 1.44 -6.19
C LYS A 28 1.39 0.62 -7.44
N SER A 29 2.62 0.69 -7.94
CA SER A 29 3.17 -0.20 -8.95
C SER A 29 4.21 -1.09 -8.28
N MET A 30 4.00 -2.41 -8.28
CA MET A 30 4.89 -3.37 -7.61
C MET A 30 5.19 -4.58 -8.49
N ILE A 31 6.39 -5.10 -8.34
CA ILE A 31 6.86 -6.39 -8.87
C ILE A 31 7.23 -7.32 -7.72
N PHE A 32 7.77 -6.75 -6.63
CA PHE A 32 8.21 -7.51 -5.47
C PHE A 32 7.06 -7.77 -4.51
N GLU A 33 7.08 -8.96 -3.90
CA GLU A 33 6.18 -9.29 -2.80
C GLU A 33 6.67 -8.66 -1.50
N GLU A 34 5.72 -8.21 -0.68
CA GLU A 34 5.95 -7.62 0.64
C GLU A 34 5.21 -8.47 1.68
N TYR A 35 5.78 -8.62 2.88
CA TYR A 35 5.27 -9.53 3.91
C TYR A 35 3.84 -9.20 4.39
N PHE A 36 3.37 -7.97 4.18
CA PHE A 36 2.05 -7.49 4.56
C PHE A 36 1.02 -7.56 3.42
N ASN A 37 1.35 -8.15 2.27
CA ASN A 37 0.47 -8.19 1.08
C ASN A 37 -0.89 -8.86 1.37
N ASP A 38 -0.95 -9.80 2.31
CA ASP A 38 -2.20 -10.46 2.71
C ASP A 38 -3.16 -9.54 3.46
N TRP A 39 -2.64 -8.47 4.09
CA TRP A 39 -3.41 -7.51 4.86
C TRP A 39 -3.82 -6.29 4.02
N ILE A 40 -3.03 -5.96 2.99
CA ILE A 40 -3.21 -4.73 2.22
C ILE A 40 -3.66 -5.06 0.79
N ARG A 41 -4.96 -4.92 0.56
CA ARG A 41 -5.62 -5.23 -0.71
C ARG A 41 -5.73 -4.06 -1.71
N PRO A 42 -5.57 -4.33 -3.03
CA PRO A 42 -5.80 -3.36 -4.08
C PRO A 42 -7.27 -2.91 -4.11
N PHE A 43 -7.51 -1.65 -4.48
CA PHE A 43 -8.81 -0.97 -4.48
C PHE A 43 -9.54 -0.89 -3.13
N GLU A 44 -8.99 -1.49 -2.07
CA GLU A 44 -9.47 -1.31 -0.70
C GLU A 44 -8.61 -0.28 0.06
N HIS A 45 -7.29 -0.37 -0.10
CA HIS A 45 -6.32 0.43 0.65
C HIS A 45 -5.43 1.32 -0.24
N TYR A 46 -5.27 0.96 -1.51
CA TYR A 46 -4.49 1.69 -2.50
C TYR A 46 -5.04 1.43 -3.90
N VAL A 47 -4.65 2.23 -4.89
CA VAL A 47 -4.99 1.99 -6.30
C VAL A 47 -3.81 1.26 -6.96
N PRO A 48 -3.96 0.00 -7.42
CA PRO A 48 -2.88 -0.68 -8.12
C PRO A 48 -2.60 0.03 -9.44
N VAL A 49 -1.37 -0.02 -9.95
CA VAL A 49 -0.93 0.52 -11.25
C VAL A 49 -0.07 -0.54 -11.93
N LYS A 50 -0.13 -0.63 -13.27
CA LYS A 50 0.73 -1.55 -14.02
C LYS A 50 2.20 -1.20 -13.82
N VAL A 51 3.06 -2.21 -13.93
CA VAL A 51 4.51 -2.09 -13.76
C VAL A 51 5.14 -1.11 -14.77
N ASP A 52 4.60 -1.06 -15.99
CA ASP A 52 5.02 -0.12 -17.04
C ASP A 52 4.38 1.28 -16.90
N LEU A 53 3.59 1.50 -15.84
CA LEU A 53 2.85 2.72 -15.55
C LEU A 53 1.85 3.13 -16.66
N SER A 54 1.53 2.24 -17.60
CA SER A 54 0.74 2.59 -18.79
C SER A 54 -0.68 3.07 -18.45
N ASP A 55 -1.21 2.66 -17.30
CA ASP A 55 -2.56 2.98 -16.83
C ASP A 55 -2.58 4.02 -15.69
N LEU A 56 -1.44 4.63 -15.36
CA LEU A 56 -1.36 5.61 -14.27
C LEU A 56 -2.24 6.85 -14.54
N VAL A 57 -2.16 7.42 -15.74
CA VAL A 57 -2.92 8.62 -16.10
C VAL A 57 -4.42 8.34 -16.09
N GLU A 58 -4.84 7.19 -16.60
CA GLU A 58 -6.23 6.73 -16.57
C GLU A 58 -6.74 6.61 -15.13
N LYS A 59 -5.96 5.99 -14.24
CA LYS A 59 -6.33 5.82 -12.83
C LYS A 59 -6.39 7.13 -12.05
N ILE A 60 -5.54 8.10 -12.39
CA ILE A 60 -5.64 9.46 -11.85
C ILE A 60 -6.92 10.15 -12.36
N ALA A 61 -7.25 10.02 -13.64
CA ALA A 61 -8.48 10.57 -14.19
C ALA A 61 -9.72 9.94 -13.52
N TRP A 62 -9.72 8.62 -13.32
CA TRP A 62 -10.75 7.91 -12.57
C TRP A 62 -10.90 8.45 -11.15
N ALA A 63 -9.80 8.65 -10.42
CA ALA A 63 -9.85 9.14 -9.04
C ALA A 63 -10.37 10.57 -8.94
N ASN A 64 -10.13 11.42 -9.95
CA ASN A 64 -10.70 12.75 -10.04
C ASN A 64 -12.21 12.71 -10.35
N ALA A 65 -12.66 11.78 -11.19
CA ALA A 65 -14.07 11.59 -11.53
C ALA A 65 -14.89 10.95 -10.39
N HIS A 66 -14.25 10.16 -9.51
CA HIS A 66 -14.89 9.43 -8.41
C HIS A 66 -14.34 9.85 -7.04
N PRO A 67 -14.48 11.14 -6.65
CA PRO A 67 -13.81 11.68 -5.47
C PRO A 67 -14.26 11.05 -4.15
N GLN A 68 -15.48 10.51 -4.06
CA GLN A 68 -15.97 9.86 -2.85
C GLN A 68 -15.33 8.48 -2.66
N GLU A 69 -15.29 7.69 -3.72
CA GLU A 69 -14.65 6.37 -3.73
C GLU A 69 -13.15 6.49 -3.50
N ALA A 70 -12.49 7.44 -4.18
CA ALA A 70 -11.08 7.73 -3.97
C ALA A 70 -10.76 8.16 -2.52
N ARG A 71 -11.66 8.92 -1.84
CA ARG A 71 -11.52 9.23 -0.40
C ARG A 71 -11.64 7.99 0.46
N LEU A 72 -12.58 7.10 0.14
CA LEU A 72 -12.81 5.89 0.92
C LEU A 72 -11.57 4.98 0.90
N ILE A 73 -10.99 4.76 -0.28
CA ILE A 73 -9.75 3.99 -0.43
C ILE A 73 -8.61 4.64 0.35
N GLN A 74 -8.46 5.97 0.22
CA GLN A 74 -7.44 6.72 0.95
C GLN A 74 -7.59 6.58 2.47
N GLN A 75 -8.81 6.68 2.98
CA GLN A 75 -9.10 6.58 4.42
C GLN A 75 -8.81 5.18 4.95
N ARG A 76 -9.27 4.14 4.24
CA ARG A 76 -9.00 2.74 4.57
C ARG A 76 -7.51 2.42 4.52
N GLY A 77 -6.80 2.90 3.51
CA GLY A 77 -5.35 2.76 3.40
C GLY A 77 -4.60 3.37 4.60
N MET A 78 -5.06 4.54 5.05
CA MET A 78 -4.50 5.19 6.23
C MET A 78 -4.84 4.44 7.53
N GLU A 79 -6.06 3.91 7.64
CA GLU A 79 -6.52 3.14 8.80
C GLU A 79 -5.77 1.81 8.93
N ILE A 80 -5.66 1.03 7.86
CA ILE A 80 -4.96 -0.26 7.90
C ILE A 80 -3.49 -0.07 8.23
N ALA A 81 -2.84 0.96 7.67
CA ALA A 81 -1.44 1.25 7.94
C ALA A 81 -1.18 1.63 9.41
N ARG A 82 -2.16 2.20 10.11
CA ARG A 82 -2.04 2.46 11.55
C ARG A 82 -2.27 1.22 12.41
N ARG A 83 -2.86 0.16 11.85
CA ARG A 83 -3.21 -1.05 12.58
C ARG A 83 -2.20 -2.18 12.37
N VAL A 84 -1.72 -2.37 11.15
CA VAL A 84 -0.91 -3.55 10.77
C VAL A 84 0.52 -3.22 10.35
N LEU A 85 0.84 -1.94 10.12
CA LEU A 85 2.18 -1.49 9.77
C LEU A 85 2.81 -0.71 10.93
N THR A 86 2.79 -1.32 12.13
CA THR A 86 3.34 -0.80 13.38
C THR A 86 4.51 -1.65 13.86
N ASP A 87 5.36 -1.08 14.72
CA ASP A 87 6.50 -1.79 15.30
C ASP A 87 6.05 -3.04 16.07
N ASP A 88 5.03 -2.92 16.92
CA ASP A 88 4.46 -4.06 17.65
C ASP A 88 4.01 -5.19 16.71
N GLN A 89 3.42 -4.84 15.55
CA GLN A 89 2.93 -5.84 14.62
C GLN A 89 4.06 -6.46 13.79
N ASN A 90 5.12 -5.70 13.51
CA ASN A 90 6.34 -6.23 12.92
C ASN A 90 7.00 -7.23 13.88
N ASP A 91 7.16 -6.87 15.16
CA ASP A 91 7.72 -7.74 16.18
C ASP A 91 6.94 -9.04 16.30
N CYS A 92 5.61 -8.97 16.31
CA CYS A 92 4.72 -10.13 16.32
C CYS A 92 4.93 -11.04 15.10
N TYR A 93 4.86 -10.47 13.89
CA TYR A 93 5.00 -11.23 12.64
C TYR A 93 6.38 -11.91 12.54
N PHE A 94 7.46 -11.17 12.78
CA PHE A 94 8.81 -11.73 12.65
C PHE A 94 9.12 -12.74 13.76
N SER A 95 8.63 -12.52 14.98
CA SER A 95 8.79 -13.52 16.06
C SER A 95 8.07 -14.82 15.70
N ALA A 96 6.83 -14.75 15.21
CA ALA A 96 6.08 -15.92 14.78
C ALA A 96 6.77 -16.63 13.61
N ALA A 97 7.18 -15.89 12.58
CA ALA A 97 7.86 -16.46 11.42
C ALA A 97 9.18 -17.18 11.79
N LEU A 98 9.98 -16.61 12.70
CA LEU A 98 11.22 -17.21 13.17
C LEU A 98 10.98 -18.44 14.05
N LEU A 99 9.93 -18.43 14.90
CA LEU A 99 9.57 -19.58 15.73
C LEU A 99 9.05 -20.76 14.90
N GLU A 100 8.24 -20.49 13.87
CA GLU A 100 7.79 -21.52 12.92
C GLU A 100 8.97 -22.11 12.12
N TRP A 101 9.94 -21.27 11.74
CA TRP A 101 11.13 -21.73 11.01
C TRP A 101 12.08 -22.59 11.86
N ALA A 102 12.13 -22.36 13.18
CA ALA A 102 13.03 -23.07 14.08
C ALA A 102 12.55 -24.50 14.45
N GLN A 103 11.36 -24.91 14.01
CA GLN A 103 10.83 -26.27 14.19
C GLN A 103 11.40 -27.24 13.15
#